data_AF-S7VYG8-F1
#
_entry.id   AF-S7VYG8-F1
#
_cell.length_a   1.000
_cell.length_b   1.000
_cell.length_c   1.000
_cell.angle_alpha   90.00
_cell.angle_beta   90.00
_cell.angle_gamma   90.00
#
_symmetry.space_group_name_H-M   'P 1'
#
loop_
_entity.id
_entity.type
_entity.pdbx_description
1 polymer ?
#
loop_
_entity_poly.entity_id
_entity_poly.type
_entity_poly.pdbx_seq_one_letter_code
_entity_poly.pdbx_strand_id
1 'polypeptide(L)'
;MVDVFDAISASKEAEVKINELLDTRSIFEFVFEIVKTSGFYSEDENFKLIKALNIDTDEASNEDALFNTWTTMGANLNTSKTQEEFNAKFALFVPIILKHMEAINRMSA
;
A
#
# COMPACT_ATOMS: atom_id res chain seq x y z
N MET A 1 -11.30 0.84 1.58
CA MET A 1 -10.42 0.08 0.64
C MET A 1 -10.79 0.34 -0.80
N VAL A 2 -12.08 0.17 -1.15
CA VAL A 2 -12.67 0.77 -2.35
C VAL A 2 -12.32 2.26 -2.44
N ASP A 3 -12.33 2.96 -1.30
CA ASP A 3 -11.99 4.40 -1.22
C ASP A 3 -10.60 4.78 -1.72
N VAL A 4 -9.60 3.90 -1.64
CA VAL A 4 -8.23 4.21 -2.10
C VAL A 4 -8.15 4.09 -3.62
N PHE A 5 -8.73 3.02 -4.17
CA PHE A 5 -8.83 2.85 -5.62
C PHE A 5 -9.76 3.87 -6.24
N ASP A 6 -10.86 4.25 -5.58
CA ASP A 6 -11.76 5.31 -6.01
C ASP A 6 -11.09 6.68 -5.94
N ALA A 7 -10.32 6.97 -4.88
CA ALA A 7 -9.56 8.21 -4.76
C ALA A 7 -8.53 8.38 -5.90
N ILE A 8 -7.86 7.29 -6.30
CA ILE A 8 -6.86 7.32 -7.38
C ILE A 8 -7.51 7.24 -8.76
N SER A 9 -8.57 6.43 -8.94
CA SER A 9 -9.27 6.28 -10.22
C SER A 9 -10.18 7.45 -10.58
N ALA A 10 -10.48 8.35 -9.63
CA ALA A 10 -11.10 9.64 -9.90
C ALA A 10 -10.18 10.58 -10.71
N SER A 11 -8.89 10.27 -10.81
CA SER A 11 -7.97 10.96 -11.72
C SER A 11 -8.39 10.74 -13.18
N LYS A 12 -8.49 11.83 -13.94
CA LYS A 12 -8.86 11.81 -15.37
C LYS A 12 -7.67 11.53 -16.30
N GLU A 13 -6.49 11.27 -15.75
CA GLU A 13 -5.27 11.06 -16.52
C GLU A 13 -5.04 9.56 -16.81
N ALA A 14 -4.37 9.29 -17.94
CA ALA A 14 -4.07 7.92 -18.38
C ALA A 14 -2.99 7.24 -17.54
N GLU A 15 -2.28 8.00 -16.71
CA GLU A 15 -1.16 7.56 -15.90
C GLU A 15 -1.28 8.16 -14.50
N VAL A 16 -1.18 7.32 -13.47
CA VAL A 16 -1.30 7.74 -12.06
C VAL A 16 -0.02 8.48 -11.67
N LYS A 17 -0.16 9.72 -11.18
CA LYS A 17 0.97 10.52 -10.71
C LYS A 17 1.33 10.16 -9.27
N ILE A 18 2.61 10.27 -8.93
CA ILE A 18 3.11 10.04 -7.56
C ILE A 18 2.38 10.91 -6.54
N ASN A 19 2.10 12.18 -6.86
CA ASN A 19 1.37 13.06 -5.94
C ASN A 19 -0.05 12.54 -5.64
N GLU A 20 -0.72 11.93 -6.60
CA GLU A 20 -2.05 11.35 -6.39
C GLU A 20 -1.98 10.12 -5.47
N LEU A 21 -0.90 9.34 -5.56
CA LEU A 21 -0.64 8.28 -4.59
C LEU A 21 -0.42 8.87 -3.19
N LEU A 22 0.43 9.90 -3.07
CA LEU A 22 0.74 10.56 -1.80
C LEU A 22 -0.51 11.15 -1.12
N ASP A 23 -1.46 11.68 -1.90
CA ASP A 23 -2.73 12.22 -1.37
C ASP A 23 -3.58 11.16 -0.65
N THR A 24 -3.41 9.87 -0.98
CA THR A 24 -4.11 8.76 -0.30
C THR A 24 -3.52 8.35 1.04
N ARG A 25 -2.40 8.96 1.46
CA ARG A 25 -1.66 8.60 2.69
C ARG A 25 -2.56 8.50 3.92
N SER A 26 -3.44 9.48 4.12
CA SER A 26 -4.35 9.53 5.27
C SER A 26 -5.27 8.30 5.36
N ILE A 27 -5.65 7.73 4.21
CA ILE A 27 -6.47 6.52 4.15
C ILE A 27 -5.65 5.30 4.57
N PHE A 28 -4.40 5.20 4.10
CA PHE A 28 -3.49 4.14 4.51
C PHE A 28 -3.15 4.19 6.00
N GLU A 29 -2.92 5.38 6.57
CA GLU A 29 -2.68 5.57 8.01
C GLU A 29 -3.89 5.12 8.84
N PHE A 30 -5.10 5.48 8.40
CA PHE A 30 -6.33 5.04 9.06
C PHE A 30 -6.48 3.51 9.04
N VAL A 31 -6.25 2.86 7.89
CA VAL A 31 -6.32 1.40 7.80
C VAL A 31 -5.23 0.75 8.65
N PHE A 32 -4.01 1.27 8.64
CA PHE A 32 -2.92 0.74 9.44
C PHE A 32 -3.29 0.69 10.93
N GLU A 33 -3.85 1.77 11.48
CA GLU A 33 -4.25 1.78 12.89
C GLU A 33 -5.37 0.77 13.19
N ILE A 34 -6.37 0.63 12.31
CA ILE A 34 -7.41 -0.40 12.47
C ILE A 34 -6.78 -1.80 12.49
N VAL A 35 -5.96 -2.14 11.49
CA VAL A 35 -5.37 -3.47 11.33
C VAL A 35 -4.36 -3.77 12.45
N LYS A 36 -3.62 -2.78 12.91
CA LYS A 36 -2.71 -2.91 14.04
C LYS A 36 -3.45 -3.29 15.33
N THR A 37 -4.62 -2.69 15.59
CA THR A 37 -5.41 -3.00 16.78
C THR A 37 -6.05 -4.39 16.77
N SER A 38 -6.20 -5.02 15.59
CA SER A 38 -6.70 -6.40 15.50
C SER A 38 -5.64 -7.46 15.80
N GLY A 39 -4.36 -7.07 15.88
CA GLY A 39 -3.24 -7.99 16.10
C GLY A 39 -2.70 -8.63 14.81
N PHE A 40 -3.27 -8.35 13.64
CA PHE A 40 -2.89 -8.95 12.35
C PHE A 40 -1.39 -8.87 12.06
N TYR A 41 -0.75 -7.72 12.31
CA TYR A 41 0.69 -7.53 12.10
C TYR A 41 1.58 -8.22 13.13
N SER A 42 1.01 -8.65 14.25
CA SER A 42 1.74 -9.37 15.30
C SER A 42 1.83 -10.88 15.01
N GLU A 43 1.09 -11.37 14.01
CA GLU A 43 1.22 -12.74 13.53
C GLU A 43 2.55 -12.88 12.76
N ASP A 44 3.38 -13.84 13.19
CA ASP A 44 4.73 -14.05 12.65
C ASP A 44 4.72 -14.34 11.13
N GLU A 45 3.68 -15.02 10.64
CA GLU A 45 3.47 -15.26 9.22
C GLU A 45 3.26 -13.96 8.44
N ASN A 46 2.34 -13.11 8.89
CA ASN A 46 2.07 -11.82 8.24
C ASN A 46 3.29 -10.90 8.30
N PHE A 47 4.00 -10.87 9.43
CA PHE A 47 5.24 -10.11 9.54
C PHE A 47 6.31 -10.56 8.53
N LYS A 48 6.49 -11.88 8.36
CA LYS A 48 7.42 -12.45 7.36
C LYS A 48 6.98 -12.11 5.94
N LEU A 49 5.69 -12.19 5.65
CA LEU A 49 5.13 -11.85 4.34
C LEU A 49 5.35 -10.38 4.00
N ILE A 50 5.06 -9.47 4.94
CA ILE A 50 5.31 -8.02 4.76
C ILE A 50 6.78 -7.76 4.46
N LYS A 51 7.70 -8.43 5.17
CA LYS A 51 9.13 -8.29 4.95
C LYS A 51 9.54 -8.78 3.56
N ALA A 52 9.01 -9.90 3.10
CA ALA A 52 9.27 -10.44 1.77
C ALA A 52 8.76 -9.48 0.68
N LEU A 53 7.51 -9.04 0.79
CA LEU A 53 6.90 -8.09 -0.14
C LEU A 53 7.68 -6.77 -0.21
N ASN A 54 8.15 -6.24 0.93
CA ASN A 54 8.95 -5.02 0.94
C ASN A 54 10.31 -5.17 0.24
N ILE A 55 10.87 -6.37 0.17
CA ILE A 55 12.11 -6.63 -0.59
C ILE A 55 11.79 -6.70 -2.09
N ASP A 56 10.68 -7.35 -2.45
CA ASP A 56 10.26 -7.51 -3.84
C ASP A 56 9.87 -6.18 -4.51
N THR A 57 9.51 -5.17 -3.72
CA THR A 57 9.12 -3.84 -4.19
C THR A 57 10.19 -2.77 -3.95
N ASP A 58 11.39 -3.16 -3.52
CA ASP A 58 12.51 -2.24 -3.29
C ASP A 58 13.15 -1.87 -4.63
N GLU A 59 13.00 -0.61 -5.03
CA GLU A 59 13.48 -0.07 -6.31
C GLU A 59 14.54 1.03 -6.08
N ALA A 60 15.25 1.40 -7.15
CA ALA A 60 16.34 2.38 -7.08
C ALA A 60 15.90 3.79 -6.64
N SER A 61 14.62 4.16 -6.84
CA SER A 61 14.03 5.42 -6.38
C SER A 61 12.80 5.18 -5.51
N ASN A 62 12.58 6.04 -4.51
CA ASN A 62 11.42 5.92 -3.62
C ASN A 62 10.08 6.10 -4.35
N GLU A 63 10.07 6.92 -5.40
CA GLU A 63 8.89 7.14 -6.24
C GLU A 63 8.54 5.90 -7.06
N ASP A 64 9.54 5.29 -7.71
CA ASP A 64 9.36 4.03 -8.45
C ASP A 64 8.96 2.90 -7.51
N ALA A 65 9.57 2.83 -6.32
CA ALA A 65 9.22 1.84 -5.30
C ALA A 65 7.76 2.00 -4.84
N LEU A 66 7.30 3.24 -4.60
CA LEU A 66 5.91 3.51 -4.24
C LEU A 66 4.94 3.09 -5.36
N PHE A 67 5.23 3.48 -6.61
CA PHE A 67 4.40 3.14 -7.76
C PHE A 67 4.36 1.63 -8.02
N ASN A 68 5.50 0.94 -7.93
CA ASN A 68 5.59 -0.50 -8.12
C ASN A 68 4.86 -1.25 -7.00
N THR A 69 5.02 -0.83 -5.74
CA THR A 69 4.28 -1.40 -4.61
C THR A 69 2.77 -1.25 -4.81
N TRP A 70 2.33 -0.06 -5.23
CA TRP A 70 0.91 0.22 -5.51
C TRP A 70 0.36 -0.69 -6.62
N THR A 71 1.09 -0.79 -7.73
CA THR A 71 0.68 -1.61 -8.89
C THR A 71 0.64 -3.10 -8.53
N THR A 72 1.64 -3.57 -7.79
CA THR A 72 1.73 -4.95 -7.30
C THR A 72 0.60 -5.26 -6.32
N MET A 73 0.27 -4.33 -5.42
CA MET A 73 -0.89 -4.46 -4.54
C MET A 73 -2.17 -4.61 -5.38
N GLY A 74 -2.43 -3.71 -6.33
CA GLY A 74 -3.61 -3.77 -7.19
C GLY A 74 -3.74 -5.11 -7.93
N ALA A 75 -2.64 -5.60 -8.51
CA ALA A 75 -2.60 -6.90 -9.17
C ALA A 75 -2.93 -8.06 -8.21
N ASN A 76 -2.35 -8.06 -7.00
CA ASN A 76 -2.62 -9.08 -5.99
C ASN A 76 -4.07 -9.06 -5.50
N LEU A 77 -4.63 -7.88 -5.28
CA LEU A 77 -6.02 -7.73 -4.84
C LEU A 77 -7.01 -8.29 -5.87
N ASN A 78 -6.76 -8.06 -7.16
CA ASN A 78 -7.61 -8.56 -8.26
C ASN A 78 -7.66 -10.09 -8.35
N THR A 79 -6.74 -10.81 -7.71
CA THR A 79 -6.78 -12.28 -7.64
C THR A 79 -7.64 -12.83 -6.52
N SER A 80 -8.13 -11.97 -5.62
CA SER A 80 -8.88 -12.38 -4.42
C SER A 80 -10.26 -12.89 -4.77
N LYS A 81 -10.68 -13.98 -4.13
CA LYS A 81 -11.98 -14.61 -4.36
C LYS A 81 -12.98 -14.28 -3.25
N THR A 82 -12.49 -13.81 -2.10
CA THR A 82 -13.33 -13.44 -0.95
C THR A 82 -12.94 -12.05 -0.43
N GLN A 83 -13.85 -11.41 0.30
CA GLN A 83 -13.59 -10.14 0.97
C GLN A 83 -12.49 -10.28 2.03
N GLU A 84 -12.44 -11.40 2.73
CA GLU A 84 -11.41 -11.68 3.74
C GLU A 84 -10.02 -11.77 3.11
N GLU A 85 -9.89 -12.49 2.00
CA GLU A 85 -8.63 -12.60 1.25
C GLU A 85 -8.18 -11.24 0.71
N PHE A 86 -9.12 -10.44 0.20
CA PHE A 86 -8.87 -9.08 -0.26
C PHE A 86 -8.38 -8.18 0.90
N ASN A 87 -9.07 -8.23 2.05
CA ASN A 87 -8.69 -7.48 3.25
C ASN A 87 -7.31 -7.87 3.77
N ALA A 88 -7.00 -9.17 3.84
CA ALA A 88 -5.72 -9.67 4.30
C ALA A 88 -4.58 -9.23 3.36
N LYS A 89 -4.75 -9.40 2.04
CA LYS A 89 -3.76 -8.93 1.06
C LYS A 89 -3.53 -7.44 1.17
N PHE A 90 -4.59 -6.63 1.22
CA PHE A 90 -4.43 -5.18 1.37
C PHE A 90 -3.68 -4.81 2.64
N ALA A 91 -4.05 -5.42 3.77
CA ALA A 91 -3.41 -5.20 5.06
C ALA A 91 -1.89 -5.45 5.00
N LEU A 92 -1.42 -6.47 4.25
CA LEU A 92 0.00 -6.75 4.06
C LEU A 92 0.75 -5.62 3.32
N PHE A 93 0.11 -4.95 2.36
CA PHE A 93 0.75 -3.86 1.58
C PHE A 93 0.74 -2.51 2.29
N VAL A 94 -0.25 -2.25 3.16
CA VAL A 94 -0.40 -0.98 3.90
C VAL A 94 0.91 -0.47 4.55
N PRO A 95 1.64 -1.25 5.37
CA PRO A 95 2.85 -0.76 6.02
C PRO A 95 3.99 -0.45 5.02
N ILE A 96 4.03 -1.15 3.89
CA ILE A 96 5.05 -0.99 2.83
C ILE A 96 4.80 0.32 2.09
N ILE A 97 3.54 0.55 1.68
CA ILE A 97 3.12 1.79 1.04
C ILE A 97 3.43 3.01 1.94
N LEU A 98 3.03 2.95 3.22
CA LEU A 98 3.28 4.04 4.17
C LEU A 98 4.78 4.34 4.33
N LYS A 99 5.62 3.31 4.39
CA LYS A 99 7.07 3.46 4.48
C LYS A 99 7.63 4.23 3.28
N HIS A 100 7.20 3.92 2.04
CA HIS A 100 7.66 4.63 0.85
C HIS A 100 7.13 6.07 0.80
N MET A 101 5.86 6.29 1.14
CA MET A 101 5.27 7.64 1.24
C MET A 101 6.00 8.52 2.27
N GLU A 102 6.40 7.95 3.41
CA GLU A 102 7.15 8.68 4.43
C GLU A 102 8.57 9.01 3.95
N ALA A 103 9.24 8.09 3.25
CA ALA A 103 10.56 8.31 2.69
C ALA A 103 10.58 9.48 1.69
N ILE A 104 9.59 9.56 0.80
CA ILE A 104 9.44 10.67 -0.16
C ILE A 104 9.22 11.99 0.59
N ASN A 105 8.27 12.03 1.53
CA ASN A 105 7.96 13.24 2.29
C ASN A 105 9.15 13.78 3.10
N ARG A 106 10.01 12.90 3.63
CA ARG A 106 11.23 13.30 4.35
C ARG A 106 12.32 13.88 3.43
N MET A 107 12.30 13.56 2.13
CA MET A 107 13.22 14.13 1.15
C MET A 107 12.74 15.48 0.62
N SER A 108 11.44 15.77 0.72
CA SER A 108 10.81 17.01 0.27
C SER A 108 10.76 18.12 1.34
N ALA A 109 11.13 17.83 2.59
CA ALA A 109 11.13 18.74 3.74
C ALA A 109 12.52 19.30 4.05
#